data_AF-A0A8H9WQX5-F1
#
_entry.id   AF-A0A8H9WQX5-F1
#
_cell.length_a   1.000
_cell.length_b   1.000
_cell.length_c   1.000
_cell.angle_alpha   90.00
_cell.angle_beta   90.00
_cell.angle_gamma   90.00
#
_symmetry.space_group_name_H-M   'P 1'
#
loop_
_entity.id
_entity.type
_entity.pdbx_description
1 polymer ?
#
loop_
_entity_poly.entity_id
_entity_poly.type
_entity_poly.pdbx_seq_one_letter_code
_entity_poly.pdbx_strand_id
1 'polypeptide(L)'
;MRSDEKQLAPGRALLLPTAFALGLVVLGVLRPEPAITRAMVGAAGVLFIWAAALFVRARGAGRTLALSVVARKPHYVQSSAQLVLYAYWGYHVPSIRLFYSLIFAQLVFAFAFSSLLAWSRRNEFELGFGPLPIILSINLFLLFRPEWFHWQFAIIALGYLAKEFIRWDKGGRSTHVFNPSSFPLAVFSLVLILTGTTDTTLGIEIATTLFNPPHMHLLIFLVALPAMLLFGVTTMTLSAAVTTYLFGLAYFGVTGTYLFFDSYIPIAVFVGMTLLFTDPSTSPRTESGRVFFGVLYGMGTIAMFGVLRLVDAPTFYDKLLPVPILNMLIQILDRSVTTGPLRVVDLSKVGTALSASRRRLATVAMWVLLFAGIAAAGGVGDGHRGQWVPFWQTTCAEGSQRACDYLAVQQQNLCERGSGWSCNQLGILLVVQMGDEEEALGVWSYGCSLGFSAACDNAARLEVGSTTFASAGLAPSDLPIVLRGSKGPVREQDTAALYVLACERGWTSACGSSFVDPAP
;
A
#
# COMPACT_ATOMS: atom_id res chain seq x y z
N MET A 1 5.49 24.24 -33.79
CA MET A 1 5.77 22.78 -33.90
C MET A 1 6.75 22.41 -32.80
N ARG A 2 6.44 21.44 -31.94
CA ARG A 2 7.46 20.82 -31.08
C ARG A 2 8.46 20.11 -32.01
N SER A 3 9.76 20.21 -31.76
CA SER A 3 10.81 19.70 -32.67
C SER A 3 10.73 18.19 -32.96
N ASP A 4 10.00 17.43 -32.14
CA ASP A 4 9.99 15.96 -32.15
C ASP A 4 8.64 15.34 -32.54
N GLU A 5 7.75 16.13 -33.15
CA GLU A 5 6.42 15.65 -33.58
C GLU A 5 6.47 15.06 -34.99
N LYS A 6 6.17 13.76 -35.10
CA LYS A 6 6.15 13.03 -36.37
C LYS A 6 4.72 12.75 -36.81
N GLN A 7 4.34 13.30 -37.96
CA GLN A 7 3.09 12.96 -38.65
C GLN A 7 3.23 11.60 -39.34
N LEU A 8 2.25 10.73 -39.15
CA LEU A 8 2.24 9.35 -39.59
C LEU A 8 0.94 9.03 -40.32
N ALA A 9 1.04 8.29 -41.41
CA ALA A 9 -0.12 7.62 -42.00
C ALA A 9 -0.71 6.61 -41.00
N PRO A 10 -2.03 6.37 -40.99
CA PRO A 10 -2.68 5.47 -40.03
C PRO A 10 -2.02 4.09 -39.91
N GLY A 11 -1.62 3.49 -41.03
CA GLY A 11 -0.94 2.19 -41.03
C GLY A 11 0.39 2.20 -40.28
N ARG A 12 1.20 3.27 -40.44
CA ARG A 12 2.50 3.39 -39.73
C ARG A 12 2.31 3.67 -38.24
N ALA A 13 1.33 4.49 -37.88
CA ALA A 13 1.03 4.79 -36.48
C ALA A 13 0.58 3.53 -35.72
N LEU A 14 -0.29 2.72 -36.35
CA LEU A 14 -0.89 1.55 -35.71
C LEU A 14 0.04 0.34 -35.61
N LEU A 15 1.23 0.36 -36.24
CA LEU A 15 2.27 -0.64 -35.97
C LEU A 15 2.67 -0.66 -34.49
N LEU A 16 2.65 0.51 -33.82
CA LEU A 16 3.04 0.63 -32.41
C LEU A 16 2.11 -0.16 -31.47
N PRO A 17 0.79 0.12 -31.38
CA PRO A 17 -0.11 -0.65 -30.53
C PRO A 17 -0.21 -2.12 -30.96
N THR A 18 -0.08 -2.42 -32.25
CA THR A 18 -0.07 -3.80 -32.78
C THR A 18 1.16 -4.57 -32.29
N ALA A 19 2.34 -3.95 -32.28
CA ALA A 19 3.55 -4.56 -31.76
C ALA A 19 3.46 -4.84 -30.25
N PHE A 20 2.87 -3.92 -29.47
CA PHE A 20 2.61 -4.17 -28.05
C PHE A 20 1.58 -5.29 -27.84
N ALA A 21 0.50 -5.32 -28.62
CA ALA A 21 -0.48 -6.41 -28.56
C ALA A 21 0.16 -7.77 -28.89
N LEU A 22 1.03 -7.83 -29.91
CA LEU A 22 1.81 -9.04 -30.21
C LEU A 22 2.75 -9.42 -29.07
N GLY A 23 3.44 -8.45 -28.47
CA GLY A 23 4.26 -8.66 -27.28
C GLY A 23 3.46 -9.27 -26.13
N LEU A 24 2.21 -8.85 -25.94
CA LEU A 24 1.32 -9.41 -24.93
C LEU A 24 0.92 -10.86 -25.24
N VAL A 25 0.69 -11.22 -26.51
CA VAL A 25 0.48 -12.62 -26.94
C VAL A 25 1.70 -13.47 -26.61
N VAL A 26 2.89 -13.00 -26.99
CA VAL A 26 4.15 -13.72 -26.71
C VAL A 26 4.34 -13.91 -25.21
N LEU A 27 4.18 -12.84 -24.41
CA LEU A 27 4.28 -12.91 -22.95
C LEU A 27 3.26 -13.86 -22.33
N GLY A 28 2.08 -14.03 -22.93
CA GLY A 28 1.02 -14.92 -22.44
C GLY A 28 1.26 -16.38 -22.81
N VAL A 29 1.68 -16.68 -24.04
CA VAL A 29 1.91 -18.05 -24.53
C VAL A 29 3.15 -18.68 -23.88
N LEU A 30 4.12 -17.86 -23.48
CA LEU A 30 5.29 -18.32 -22.72
C LEU A 30 4.98 -18.68 -21.25
N ARG A 31 3.73 -18.52 -20.80
CA ARG A 31 3.35 -18.81 -19.40
C ARG A 31 2.82 -20.22 -19.24
N PRO A 32 3.20 -20.90 -18.15
CA PRO A 32 2.61 -22.18 -17.81
C PRO A 32 1.17 -22.05 -17.29
N GLU A 33 0.77 -20.91 -16.71
CA GLU A 33 -0.55 -20.74 -16.12
C GLU A 33 -1.64 -20.41 -17.17
N PRO A 34 -2.62 -21.30 -17.42
CA PRO A 34 -3.60 -21.09 -18.50
C PRO A 34 -4.49 -19.85 -18.30
N ALA A 35 -4.78 -19.49 -17.05
CA ALA A 35 -5.59 -18.31 -16.75
C ALA A 35 -4.88 -17.01 -17.15
N ILE A 36 -3.57 -16.91 -16.88
CA ILE A 36 -2.75 -15.77 -17.28
C ILE A 36 -2.64 -15.70 -18.80
N THR A 37 -2.38 -16.83 -19.46
CA THR A 37 -2.36 -16.91 -20.93
C THR A 37 -3.66 -16.41 -21.53
N ARG A 38 -4.82 -16.89 -21.05
CA ARG A 38 -6.14 -16.44 -21.53
C ARG A 38 -6.35 -14.95 -21.30
N ALA A 39 -5.98 -14.43 -20.13
CA ALA A 39 -6.09 -13.01 -19.83
C ALA A 39 -5.25 -12.14 -20.79
N MET A 40 -3.99 -12.52 -21.02
CA MET A 40 -3.08 -11.78 -21.91
C MET A 40 -3.49 -11.87 -23.38
N VAL A 41 -3.81 -13.06 -23.87
CA VAL A 41 -4.26 -13.27 -25.26
C VAL A 41 -5.62 -12.61 -25.50
N GLY A 42 -6.55 -12.70 -24.55
CA GLY A 42 -7.84 -12.01 -24.62
C GLY A 42 -7.69 -10.49 -24.69
N ALA A 43 -6.86 -9.91 -23.81
CA ALA A 43 -6.56 -8.48 -23.84
C ALA A 43 -5.88 -8.05 -25.17
N ALA A 44 -4.95 -8.85 -25.68
CA ALA A 44 -4.33 -8.62 -26.99
C ALA A 44 -5.36 -8.67 -28.13
N GLY A 45 -6.30 -9.62 -28.11
CA GLY A 45 -7.40 -9.73 -29.07
C GLY A 45 -8.24 -8.45 -29.13
N VAL A 46 -8.61 -7.92 -27.96
CA VAL A 46 -9.34 -6.62 -27.87
C VAL A 46 -8.51 -5.49 -28.48
N LEU A 47 -7.21 -5.42 -28.19
CA LEU A 47 -6.32 -4.40 -28.75
C LEU A 47 -6.18 -4.51 -30.27
N PHE A 48 -6.08 -5.73 -30.83
CA PHE A 48 -6.02 -5.95 -32.28
C PHE A 48 -7.31 -5.52 -32.97
N ILE A 49 -8.47 -5.89 -32.41
CA ILE A 49 -9.78 -5.49 -32.94
C ILE A 49 -9.91 -3.97 -32.95
N TRP A 50 -9.52 -3.31 -31.85
CA TRP A 50 -9.55 -1.85 -31.77
C TRP A 50 -8.58 -1.19 -32.74
N ALA A 51 -7.35 -1.71 -32.88
CA ALA A 51 -6.38 -1.20 -33.87
C ALA A 51 -6.92 -1.31 -35.31
N ALA A 52 -7.52 -2.44 -35.68
CA ALA A 52 -8.16 -2.64 -36.98
C ALA A 52 -9.32 -1.65 -37.21
N ALA A 53 -10.22 -1.48 -36.23
CA ALA A 53 -11.32 -0.53 -36.31
C ALA A 53 -10.82 0.91 -36.47
N LEU A 54 -9.80 1.30 -35.72
CA LEU A 54 -9.19 2.63 -35.80
C LEU A 54 -8.49 2.85 -37.15
N PHE A 55 -7.83 1.82 -37.71
CA PHE A 55 -7.23 1.88 -39.04
C PHE A 55 -8.27 2.20 -40.12
N VAL A 56 -9.35 1.43 -40.16
CA VAL A 56 -10.44 1.59 -41.14
C VAL A 56 -11.04 2.99 -41.02
N ARG A 57 -11.36 3.43 -39.80
CA ARG A 57 -11.94 4.76 -39.55
C ARG A 57 -10.98 5.90 -39.91
N ALA A 58 -9.71 5.80 -39.52
CA ALA A 58 -8.73 6.86 -39.78
C ALA A 58 -8.40 6.96 -41.27
N ARG A 59 -8.29 5.83 -41.97
CA ARG A 59 -8.08 5.80 -43.42
C ARG A 59 -9.27 6.34 -44.18
N GLY A 60 -10.49 5.93 -43.83
CA GLY A 60 -11.73 6.41 -44.47
C GLY A 60 -11.94 7.92 -44.28
N ALA A 61 -11.49 8.47 -43.16
CA ALA A 61 -11.56 9.91 -42.87
C ALA A 61 -10.33 10.72 -43.35
N GLY A 62 -9.36 10.08 -44.04
CA GLY A 62 -8.14 10.76 -44.49
C GLY A 62 -7.29 11.37 -43.36
N ARG A 63 -7.38 10.83 -42.14
CA ARG A 63 -6.71 11.39 -40.96
C ARG A 63 -5.21 11.13 -41.00
N THR A 64 -4.42 12.13 -40.61
CA THR A 64 -3.02 11.94 -40.20
C THR A 64 -2.95 11.80 -38.68
N LEU A 65 -2.09 10.91 -38.21
CA LEU A 65 -1.87 10.68 -36.78
C LEU A 65 -0.47 11.16 -36.42
N ALA A 66 -0.35 11.92 -35.34
CA ALA A 66 0.89 12.44 -34.81
C ALA A 66 1.40 11.59 -33.65
N LEU A 67 2.70 11.36 -33.65
CA LEU A 67 3.46 10.75 -32.56
C LEU A 67 4.52 11.74 -32.09
N SER A 68 4.58 12.00 -30.79
CA SER A 68 5.66 12.79 -30.20
C SER A 68 6.29 12.03 -29.04
N VAL A 69 7.60 12.19 -28.85
CA VAL A 69 8.31 11.59 -27.71
C VAL A 69 8.47 12.65 -26.63
N VAL A 70 7.92 12.41 -25.43
CA VAL A 70 7.89 13.42 -24.36
C VAL A 70 8.32 12.82 -23.02
N ALA A 71 9.49 13.26 -22.53
CA ALA A 71 9.97 12.95 -21.19
C ALA A 71 9.49 14.01 -20.18
N ARG A 72 8.32 13.78 -19.57
CA ARG A 72 7.77 14.69 -18.55
C ARG A 72 8.41 14.42 -17.19
N LYS A 73 8.96 15.47 -16.57
CA LYS A 73 9.61 15.42 -15.24
C LYS A 73 8.81 14.67 -14.17
N PRO A 74 7.51 14.96 -13.95
CA PRO A 74 6.74 14.25 -12.94
C PRO A 74 6.71 12.74 -13.14
N HIS A 75 6.61 12.28 -14.39
CA HIS A 75 6.45 10.87 -14.70
C HIS A 75 7.74 10.08 -14.43
N TYR A 76 8.89 10.54 -14.93
CA TYR A 76 10.13 9.78 -14.74
C TYR A 76 10.64 9.86 -13.30
N VAL A 77 10.47 11.00 -12.59
CA VAL A 77 10.85 11.12 -11.17
C VAL A 77 10.03 10.15 -10.31
N GLN A 78 8.71 10.12 -10.50
CA GLN A 78 7.84 9.21 -9.76
C GLN A 78 8.12 7.75 -10.11
N SER A 79 8.35 7.44 -11.39
CA SER A 79 8.72 6.09 -11.82
C SER A 79 10.03 5.64 -11.18
N SER A 80 11.05 6.50 -11.13
CA SER A 80 12.32 6.18 -10.48
C SER A 80 12.14 5.89 -8.98
N ALA A 81 11.36 6.70 -8.27
CA ALA A 81 11.07 6.47 -6.86
C ALA A 81 10.39 5.10 -6.62
N GLN A 82 9.38 4.78 -7.44
CA GLN A 82 8.67 3.50 -7.35
C GLN A 82 9.54 2.32 -7.77
N LEU A 83 10.39 2.46 -8.79
CA LEU A 83 11.31 1.39 -9.21
C LEU A 83 12.32 1.05 -8.11
N VAL A 84 12.86 2.05 -7.40
CA VAL A 84 13.72 1.82 -6.23
C VAL A 84 12.95 1.09 -5.13
N LEU A 85 11.71 1.52 -4.86
CA LEU A 85 10.83 0.87 -3.89
C LEU A 85 10.60 -0.61 -4.24
N TYR A 86 10.24 -0.91 -5.49
CA TYR A 86 10.05 -2.29 -5.96
C TYR A 86 11.35 -3.09 -5.85
N ALA A 87 12.49 -2.54 -6.31
CA ALA A 87 13.78 -3.23 -6.27
C ALA A 87 14.16 -3.63 -4.84
N TYR A 88 14.02 -2.70 -3.88
CA TYR A 88 14.30 -2.97 -2.48
C TYR A 88 13.31 -3.97 -1.87
N TRP A 89 12.02 -3.78 -2.13
CA TRP A 89 10.98 -4.66 -1.62
C TRP A 89 11.15 -6.10 -2.13
N GLY A 90 11.32 -6.27 -3.43
CA GLY A 90 11.53 -7.59 -4.03
C GLY A 90 12.91 -8.20 -3.74
N TYR A 91 13.91 -7.41 -3.34
CA TYR A 91 15.17 -7.96 -2.80
C TYR A 91 14.90 -8.75 -1.51
N HIS A 92 14.13 -8.16 -0.59
CA HIS A 92 13.80 -8.76 0.70
C HIS A 92 12.63 -9.76 0.67
N VAL A 93 11.72 -9.62 -0.31
CA VAL A 93 10.49 -10.43 -0.41
C VAL A 93 10.45 -11.13 -1.78
N PRO A 94 10.95 -12.39 -1.88
CA PRO A 94 11.05 -13.10 -3.16
C PRO A 94 9.73 -13.27 -3.93
N SER A 95 8.61 -13.45 -3.21
CA SER A 95 7.28 -13.60 -3.83
C SER A 95 6.88 -12.39 -4.68
N ILE A 96 7.35 -11.18 -4.32
CA ILE A 96 7.09 -9.96 -5.09
C ILE A 96 7.78 -9.98 -6.46
N ARG A 97 8.97 -10.59 -6.55
CA ARG A 97 9.71 -10.71 -7.83
C ARG A 97 8.97 -11.57 -8.85
N LEU A 98 8.16 -12.52 -8.40
CA LEU A 98 7.34 -13.36 -9.28
C LEU A 98 6.37 -12.52 -10.11
N PHE A 99 5.89 -11.39 -9.57
CA PHE A 99 4.93 -10.52 -10.24
C PHE A 99 5.56 -9.47 -11.16
N TYR A 100 6.88 -9.26 -11.14
CA TYR A 100 7.54 -8.27 -12.02
C TYR A 100 7.21 -8.48 -13.49
N SER A 101 7.17 -9.73 -13.88
CA SER A 101 6.89 -10.12 -15.24
C SER A 101 5.41 -9.89 -15.63
N LEU A 102 4.49 -9.93 -14.65
CA LEU A 102 3.08 -9.55 -14.84
C LEU A 102 2.90 -8.02 -14.87
N ILE A 103 3.63 -7.28 -14.04
CA ILE A 103 3.68 -5.82 -14.09
C ILE A 103 4.22 -5.35 -15.45
N PHE A 104 5.22 -6.04 -16.00
CA PHE A 104 5.71 -5.75 -17.35
C PHE A 104 4.64 -5.95 -18.42
N ALA A 105 3.88 -7.05 -18.36
CA ALA A 105 2.76 -7.27 -19.28
C ALA A 105 1.67 -6.17 -19.16
N GLN A 106 1.41 -5.68 -17.95
CA GLN A 106 0.52 -4.53 -17.73
C GLN A 106 1.06 -3.25 -18.37
N LEU A 107 2.37 -2.99 -18.32
CA LEU A 107 2.99 -1.86 -19.01
C LEU A 107 2.82 -1.97 -20.52
N VAL A 108 3.08 -3.15 -21.10
CA VAL A 108 2.87 -3.43 -22.53
C VAL A 108 1.42 -3.14 -22.94
N PHE A 109 0.46 -3.66 -22.18
CA PHE A 109 -0.96 -3.37 -22.38
C PHE A 109 -1.26 -1.86 -22.28
N ALA A 110 -0.73 -1.18 -21.27
CA ALA A 110 -0.98 0.24 -21.03
C ALA A 110 -0.48 1.14 -22.16
N PHE A 111 0.69 0.83 -22.75
CA PHE A 111 1.19 1.54 -23.93
C PHE A 111 0.30 1.32 -25.16
N ALA A 112 -0.15 0.08 -25.40
CA ALA A 112 -1.09 -0.22 -26.49
C ALA A 112 -2.44 0.50 -26.30
N PHE A 113 -3.04 0.34 -25.12
CA PHE A 113 -4.35 0.89 -24.79
C PHE A 113 -4.34 2.42 -24.84
N SER A 114 -3.33 3.06 -24.23
CA SER A 114 -3.26 4.53 -24.19
C SER A 114 -3.00 5.16 -25.57
N SER A 115 -2.23 4.51 -26.44
CA SER A 115 -2.01 4.98 -27.81
C SER A 115 -3.28 4.86 -28.66
N LEU A 116 -3.97 3.72 -28.59
CA LEU A 116 -5.26 3.52 -29.27
C LEU A 116 -6.33 4.50 -28.77
N LEU A 117 -6.41 4.73 -27.46
CA LEU A 117 -7.35 5.68 -26.87
C LEU A 117 -7.06 7.11 -27.33
N ALA A 118 -5.79 7.53 -27.28
CA ALA A 118 -5.37 8.86 -27.70
C ALA A 118 -5.69 9.10 -29.18
N TRP A 119 -5.33 8.18 -30.08
CA TRP A 119 -5.61 8.33 -31.51
C TRP A 119 -7.08 8.11 -31.91
N SER A 120 -7.85 7.40 -31.09
CA SER A 120 -9.30 7.30 -31.29
C SER A 120 -9.99 8.65 -31.07
N ARG A 121 -9.53 9.40 -30.07
CA ARG A 121 -10.17 10.64 -29.64
C ARG A 121 -9.51 11.91 -30.19
N ARG A 122 -8.22 11.86 -30.46
CA ARG A 122 -7.36 12.97 -30.91
C ARG A 122 -6.49 12.46 -32.05
N ASN A 123 -5.79 13.36 -32.74
CA ASN A 123 -4.80 12.93 -33.73
C ASN A 123 -3.41 12.72 -33.11
N GLU A 124 -3.19 13.10 -31.86
CA GLU A 124 -1.86 13.12 -31.23
C GLU A 124 -1.73 12.09 -30.12
N PHE A 125 -0.61 11.37 -30.10
CA PHE A 125 -0.16 10.53 -28.98
C PHE A 125 1.24 10.95 -28.52
N GLU A 126 1.40 11.07 -27.20
CA GLU A 126 2.69 11.35 -26.56
C GLU A 126 3.25 10.04 -25.99
N LEU A 127 4.32 9.53 -26.61
CA LEU A 127 5.08 8.39 -26.11
C LEU A 127 6.08 8.86 -25.05
N GLY A 128 6.04 8.26 -23.86
CA GLY A 128 6.97 8.59 -22.79
C GLY A 128 6.66 7.82 -21.51
N PHE A 129 7.14 8.34 -20.37
CA PHE A 129 7.03 7.68 -19.06
C PHE A 129 5.62 7.66 -18.45
N GLY A 130 4.60 8.18 -19.14
CA GLY A 130 3.25 8.33 -18.58
C GLY A 130 2.60 7.05 -18.03
N PRO A 131 2.75 5.88 -18.69
CA PRO A 131 2.22 4.62 -18.18
C PRO A 131 2.92 4.07 -16.94
N LEU A 132 4.24 4.26 -16.81
CA LEU A 132 5.02 3.67 -15.72
C LEU A 132 4.48 3.99 -14.32
N PRO A 133 4.30 5.26 -13.92
CA PRO A 133 3.89 5.56 -12.55
C PRO A 133 2.45 5.12 -12.27
N ILE A 134 1.59 5.04 -13.29
CA ILE A 134 0.21 4.55 -13.15
C ILE A 134 0.23 3.06 -12.83
N ILE A 135 0.92 2.26 -13.66
CA ILE A 135 0.97 0.80 -13.49
C ILE A 135 1.71 0.44 -12.20
N LEU A 136 2.87 1.03 -11.96
CA LEU A 136 3.62 0.79 -10.72
C LEU A 136 2.79 1.19 -9.49
N SER A 137 2.04 2.29 -9.54
CA SER A 137 1.15 2.69 -8.46
C SER A 137 -0.02 1.73 -8.25
N ILE A 138 -0.71 1.26 -9.29
CA ILE A 138 -1.82 0.31 -9.13
C ILE A 138 -1.32 -0.94 -8.39
N ASN A 139 -0.20 -1.50 -8.83
CA ASN A 139 0.36 -2.74 -8.29
C ASN A 139 1.00 -2.56 -6.88
N LEU A 140 1.22 -1.33 -6.40
CA LEU A 140 1.65 -1.07 -5.02
C LEU A 140 0.50 -1.22 -4.02
N PHE A 141 -0.74 -1.30 -4.49
CA PHE A 141 -1.94 -1.36 -3.63
C PHE A 141 -2.85 -2.53 -3.94
N LEU A 142 -2.93 -2.95 -5.20
CA LEU A 142 -3.81 -4.02 -5.63
C LEU A 142 -3.25 -4.75 -6.84
N LEU A 143 -3.14 -6.07 -6.72
CA LEU A 143 -2.83 -6.99 -7.80
C LEU A 143 -3.80 -8.16 -7.71
N PHE A 144 -4.45 -8.51 -8.82
CA PHE A 144 -5.28 -9.70 -8.88
C PHE A 144 -4.44 -10.98 -8.89
N ARG A 145 -4.93 -12.03 -8.22
CA ARG A 145 -4.32 -13.37 -8.30
C ARG A 145 -4.35 -13.89 -9.75
N PRO A 146 -3.46 -14.84 -10.12
CA PRO A 146 -3.34 -15.38 -11.48
C PRO A 146 -4.67 -15.75 -12.17
N GLU A 147 -5.57 -16.38 -11.44
CA GLU A 147 -6.86 -16.86 -11.93
C GLU A 147 -7.85 -15.71 -12.24
N TRP A 148 -7.68 -14.55 -11.59
CA TRP A 148 -8.48 -13.34 -11.78
C TRP A 148 -7.75 -12.24 -12.58
N PHE A 149 -6.59 -12.55 -13.14
CA PHE A 149 -5.67 -11.54 -13.71
C PHE A 149 -6.25 -10.71 -14.87
N HIS A 150 -7.33 -11.17 -15.52
CA HIS A 150 -8.03 -10.37 -16.54
C HIS A 150 -8.59 -9.05 -15.98
N TRP A 151 -9.00 -9.02 -14.70
CA TRP A 151 -9.42 -7.79 -14.03
C TRP A 151 -8.28 -6.78 -13.86
N GLN A 152 -7.03 -7.24 -13.88
CA GLN A 152 -5.87 -6.35 -13.87
C GLN A 152 -5.81 -5.48 -15.13
N PHE A 153 -6.21 -6.00 -16.30
CA PHE A 153 -6.32 -5.18 -17.51
C PHE A 153 -7.53 -4.24 -17.46
N ALA A 154 -8.64 -4.68 -16.85
CA ALA A 154 -9.85 -3.87 -16.69
C ALA A 154 -9.62 -2.64 -15.76
N ILE A 155 -8.95 -2.83 -14.62
CA ILE A 155 -8.61 -1.72 -13.70
C ILE A 155 -7.69 -0.70 -14.38
N ILE A 156 -6.73 -1.14 -15.19
CA ILE A 156 -5.87 -0.27 -15.99
C ILE A 156 -6.67 0.50 -17.04
N ALA A 157 -7.52 -0.22 -17.80
CA ALA A 157 -8.38 0.38 -18.82
C ALA A 157 -9.27 1.48 -18.21
N LEU A 158 -9.90 1.20 -17.06
CA LEU A 158 -10.70 2.17 -16.32
C LEU A 158 -9.89 3.43 -15.94
N GLY A 159 -8.66 3.26 -15.47
CA GLY A 159 -7.77 4.39 -15.15
C GLY A 159 -7.49 5.30 -16.34
N TYR A 160 -7.21 4.72 -17.51
CA TYR A 160 -7.00 5.49 -18.74
C TYR A 160 -8.28 6.13 -19.28
N LEU A 161 -9.41 5.42 -19.24
CA LEU A 161 -10.71 5.95 -19.63
C LEU A 161 -11.09 7.14 -18.73
N ALA A 162 -10.97 7.01 -17.41
CA ALA A 162 -11.25 8.10 -16.48
C ALA A 162 -10.34 9.31 -16.73
N LYS A 163 -9.03 9.08 -16.93
CA LYS A 163 -8.07 10.14 -17.27
C LYS A 163 -8.43 10.87 -18.57
N GLU A 164 -8.95 10.15 -19.56
CA GLU A 164 -9.29 10.69 -20.87
C GLU A 164 -10.64 11.43 -20.85
N PHE A 165 -11.66 10.85 -20.24
CA PHE A 165 -13.04 11.35 -20.33
C PHE A 165 -13.47 12.24 -19.17
N ILE A 166 -12.94 12.05 -17.95
CA ILE A 166 -13.33 12.81 -16.77
C ILE A 166 -12.32 13.94 -16.54
N ARG A 167 -12.62 15.10 -17.14
CA ARG A 167 -11.75 16.27 -17.15
C ARG A 167 -12.52 17.52 -16.78
N TRP A 168 -11.83 18.49 -16.19
CA TRP A 168 -12.35 19.81 -15.84
C TRP A 168 -11.40 20.91 -16.32
N ASP A 169 -11.89 22.16 -16.33
CA ASP A 169 -10.99 23.30 -16.40
C ASP A 169 -10.39 23.57 -15.03
N LYS A 170 -9.06 23.56 -14.97
CA LYS A 170 -8.30 23.97 -13.79
C LYS A 170 -7.46 25.18 -14.19
N GLY A 171 -8.02 26.38 -14.01
CA GLY A 171 -7.43 27.68 -14.37
C GLY A 171 -6.91 27.74 -15.81
N GLY A 172 -7.83 27.60 -16.75
CA GLY A 172 -7.60 27.76 -18.19
C GLY A 172 -6.90 26.58 -18.86
N ARG A 173 -6.77 25.44 -18.16
CA ARG A 173 -6.19 24.21 -18.72
C ARG A 173 -7.10 23.03 -18.43
N SER A 174 -7.44 22.27 -19.47
CA SER A 174 -8.16 21.00 -19.33
C SER A 174 -7.26 19.92 -18.70
N THR A 175 -7.56 19.52 -17.48
CA THR A 175 -6.86 18.45 -16.75
C THR A 175 -7.84 17.38 -16.31
N HIS A 176 -7.35 16.15 -16.11
CA HIS A 176 -8.18 15.12 -15.51
C HIS A 176 -8.53 15.49 -14.06
N VAL A 177 -9.71 15.06 -13.61
CA VAL A 177 -10.18 15.32 -12.24
C VAL A 177 -9.47 14.40 -11.26
N PHE A 178 -9.44 13.11 -11.57
CA PHE A 178 -8.97 12.08 -10.66
C PHE A 178 -7.56 11.61 -11.00
N ASN A 179 -6.80 11.25 -9.96
CA ASN A 179 -5.52 10.58 -10.15
C ASN A 179 -5.73 9.25 -10.92
N PRO A 180 -4.98 8.99 -12.02
CA PRO A 180 -5.24 7.86 -12.90
C PRO A 180 -5.03 6.47 -12.27
N SER A 181 -4.27 6.34 -11.18
CA SER A 181 -4.14 5.09 -10.44
C SER A 181 -5.12 5.00 -9.26
N SER A 182 -5.34 6.10 -8.52
CA SER A 182 -6.20 6.04 -7.32
C SER A 182 -7.69 5.87 -7.63
N PHE A 183 -8.20 6.46 -8.72
CA PHE A 183 -9.60 6.32 -9.10
C PHE A 183 -10.00 4.87 -9.40
N PRO A 184 -9.33 4.15 -10.32
CA PRO A 184 -9.70 2.76 -10.57
C PRO A 184 -9.44 1.87 -9.35
N LEU A 185 -8.39 2.15 -8.55
CA LEU A 185 -8.16 1.46 -7.28
C LEU A 185 -9.35 1.61 -6.33
N ALA A 186 -9.88 2.83 -6.14
CA ALA A 186 -11.02 3.06 -5.26
C ALA A 186 -12.31 2.40 -5.77
N VAL A 187 -12.57 2.47 -7.08
CA VAL A 187 -13.74 1.80 -7.70
C VAL A 187 -13.67 0.29 -7.49
N PHE A 188 -12.53 -0.33 -7.81
CA PHE A 188 -12.35 -1.76 -7.61
C PHE A 188 -12.35 -2.14 -6.13
N SER A 189 -11.81 -1.29 -5.25
CA SER A 189 -11.90 -1.49 -3.79
C SER A 189 -13.35 -1.56 -3.32
N LEU A 190 -14.20 -0.62 -3.76
CA LEU A 190 -15.64 -0.66 -3.46
C LEU A 190 -16.29 -1.94 -3.98
N VAL A 191 -16.03 -2.32 -5.24
CA VAL A 191 -16.60 -3.55 -5.82
C VAL A 191 -16.19 -4.76 -4.98
N LEU A 192 -14.89 -4.92 -4.70
CA LEU A 192 -14.36 -6.07 -3.94
C LEU A 192 -14.92 -6.15 -2.52
N ILE A 193 -15.10 -5.00 -1.85
CA ILE A 193 -15.75 -4.93 -0.54
C ILE A 193 -17.21 -5.37 -0.65
N LEU A 194 -17.96 -4.78 -1.59
CA LEU A 194 -19.40 -5.03 -1.74
C LEU A 194 -19.71 -6.47 -2.18
N THR A 195 -18.81 -7.12 -2.92
CA THR A 195 -18.97 -8.51 -3.35
C THR A 195 -18.35 -9.53 -2.40
N GLY A 196 -17.61 -9.09 -1.38
CA GLY A 196 -16.91 -9.99 -0.46
C GLY A 196 -15.81 -10.81 -1.14
N THR A 197 -15.17 -10.28 -2.18
CA THR A 197 -14.21 -11.02 -3.02
C THR A 197 -12.78 -10.48 -2.92
N THR A 198 -12.40 -9.82 -1.82
CA THR A 198 -11.05 -9.30 -1.61
C THR A 198 -9.97 -10.37 -1.77
N ASP A 199 -10.26 -11.62 -1.38
CA ASP A 199 -9.32 -12.75 -1.46
C ASP A 199 -8.95 -13.15 -2.89
N THR A 200 -9.67 -12.64 -3.90
CA THR A 200 -9.27 -12.76 -5.32
C THR A 200 -8.05 -11.90 -5.67
N THR A 201 -7.59 -11.07 -4.74
CA THR A 201 -6.46 -10.16 -4.88
C THR A 201 -5.35 -10.51 -3.90
N LEU A 202 -4.18 -9.93 -4.14
CA LEU A 202 -3.02 -9.96 -3.26
C LEU A 202 -2.91 -8.68 -2.42
N GLY A 203 -4.01 -7.93 -2.25
CA GLY A 203 -3.98 -6.60 -1.62
C GLY A 203 -3.52 -6.65 -0.15
N ILE A 204 -3.94 -7.67 0.59
CA ILE A 204 -3.55 -7.88 1.99
C ILE A 204 -2.06 -8.28 2.07
N GLU A 205 -1.61 -9.20 1.22
CA GLU A 205 -0.20 -9.61 1.16
C GLU A 205 0.70 -8.46 0.76
N ILE A 206 0.28 -7.62 -0.20
CA ILE A 206 1.01 -6.41 -0.58
C ILE A 206 1.13 -5.49 0.64
N ALA A 207 0.01 -5.17 1.29
CA ALA A 207 -0.02 -4.23 2.41
C ALA A 207 0.84 -4.69 3.61
N THR A 208 0.84 -5.98 3.90
CA THR A 208 1.60 -6.57 5.01
C THR A 208 3.07 -6.77 4.67
N THR A 209 3.40 -7.32 3.50
CA THR A 209 4.79 -7.60 3.12
C THR A 209 5.60 -6.36 2.76
N LEU A 210 4.95 -5.23 2.45
CA LEU A 210 5.59 -3.91 2.38
C LEU A 210 6.35 -3.59 3.66
N PHE A 211 5.93 -4.13 4.81
CA PHE A 211 6.59 -3.91 6.09
C PHE A 211 7.73 -4.89 6.40
N ASN A 212 7.97 -5.90 5.56
CA ASN A 212 9.02 -6.89 5.80
C ASN A 212 10.45 -6.34 5.69
N PRO A 213 10.80 -5.52 4.68
CA PRO A 213 12.14 -4.97 4.56
C PRO A 213 12.52 -4.13 5.78
N PRO A 214 13.80 -4.10 6.17
CA PRO A 214 14.26 -3.20 7.22
C PRO A 214 14.14 -1.74 6.75
N HIS A 215 13.84 -0.83 7.66
CA HIS A 215 13.80 0.62 7.44
C HIS A 215 12.94 1.08 6.24
N MET A 216 11.86 0.37 5.91
CA MET A 216 11.05 0.67 4.73
C MET A 216 10.43 2.07 4.76
N HIS A 217 9.98 2.56 5.93
CA HIS A 217 9.51 3.94 6.07
C HIS A 217 10.58 4.96 5.68
N LEU A 218 11.83 4.74 6.08
CA LEU A 218 12.96 5.60 5.72
C LEU A 218 13.21 5.56 4.22
N LEU A 219 13.21 4.37 3.60
CA LEU A 219 13.38 4.27 2.15
C LEU A 219 12.30 5.07 1.41
N ILE A 220 11.02 4.85 1.74
CA ILE A 220 9.89 5.55 1.11
C ILE A 220 10.05 7.07 1.29
N PHE A 221 10.43 7.51 2.48
CA PHE A 221 10.70 8.91 2.77
C PHE A 221 11.79 9.47 1.83
N LEU A 222 12.94 8.80 1.74
CA LEU A 222 14.09 9.23 0.94
C LEU A 222 13.77 9.28 -0.56
N VAL A 223 13.11 8.26 -1.11
CA VAL A 223 12.78 8.21 -2.54
C VAL A 223 11.72 9.25 -2.93
N ALA A 224 10.93 9.74 -1.97
CA ALA A 224 9.94 10.79 -2.21
C ALA A 224 10.53 12.22 -2.18
N LEU A 225 11.69 12.43 -1.53
CA LEU A 225 12.34 13.75 -1.41
C LEU A 225 12.57 14.47 -2.76
N PRO A 226 13.03 13.80 -3.84
CA PRO A 226 13.22 14.47 -5.13
C PRO A 226 11.91 15.05 -5.68
N ALA A 227 10.81 14.31 -5.62
CA ALA A 227 9.50 14.79 -6.06
C ALA A 227 9.01 15.96 -5.18
N MET A 228 9.22 15.87 -3.88
CA MET A 228 8.90 16.93 -2.91
C MET A 228 9.63 18.25 -3.23
N LEU A 229 10.94 18.20 -3.49
CA LEU A 229 11.76 19.36 -3.85
C LEU A 229 11.35 19.95 -5.21
N LEU A 230 11.08 19.11 -6.20
CA LEU A 230 10.80 19.53 -7.58
C LEU A 230 9.37 20.04 -7.79
N PHE A 231 8.38 19.52 -7.05
CA PHE A 231 6.97 19.79 -7.30
C PHE A 231 6.25 20.52 -6.16
N GLY A 232 6.89 20.67 -4.99
CA GLY A 232 6.33 21.41 -3.86
C GLY A 232 5.16 20.70 -3.18
N VAL A 233 5.13 19.37 -3.23
CA VAL A 233 4.04 18.54 -2.69
C VAL A 233 4.24 18.19 -1.20
N THR A 234 5.33 18.66 -0.60
CA THR A 234 5.72 18.34 0.79
C THR A 234 4.68 18.76 1.82
N THR A 235 4.04 19.93 1.65
CA THR A 235 3.04 20.44 2.61
C THR A 235 1.85 19.49 2.73
N MET A 236 1.49 18.81 1.64
CA MET A 236 0.43 17.80 1.62
C MET A 236 0.82 16.55 2.43
N THR A 237 1.98 15.97 2.15
CA THR A 237 2.45 14.77 2.85
C THR A 237 2.70 15.05 4.33
N LEU A 238 3.36 16.18 4.63
CA LEU A 238 3.66 16.59 6.01
C LEU A 238 2.40 16.74 6.83
N SER A 239 1.41 17.47 6.34
CA SER A 239 0.16 17.70 7.09
C SER A 239 -0.64 16.42 7.27
N ALA A 240 -0.67 15.52 6.27
CA ALA A 240 -1.28 14.20 6.41
C ALA A 240 -0.61 13.35 7.48
N ALA A 241 0.72 13.28 7.47
CA ALA A 241 1.49 12.50 8.42
C ALA A 241 1.38 13.05 9.85
N VAL A 242 1.50 14.36 10.04
CA VAL A 242 1.35 15.01 11.36
C VAL A 242 -0.06 14.81 11.90
N THR A 243 -1.09 14.98 11.07
CA THR A 243 -2.48 14.73 11.49
C THR A 243 -2.67 13.29 11.97
N THR A 244 -2.18 12.33 11.20
CA THR A 244 -2.30 10.91 11.52
C THR A 244 -1.55 10.55 12.81
N TYR A 245 -0.32 11.07 12.95
CA TYR A 245 0.51 10.85 14.13
C TYR A 245 -0.10 11.46 15.40
N LEU A 246 -0.52 12.74 15.35
CA LEU A 246 -1.12 13.42 16.51
C LEU A 246 -2.45 12.77 16.91
N PHE A 247 -3.28 12.37 15.94
CA PHE A 247 -4.51 11.64 16.25
C PHE A 247 -4.20 10.30 16.92
N GLY A 248 -3.22 9.55 16.40
CA GLY A 248 -2.81 8.28 16.99
C GLY A 248 -2.27 8.45 18.41
N LEU A 249 -1.48 9.50 18.68
CA LEU A 249 -1.01 9.83 20.04
C LEU A 249 -2.18 10.13 20.98
N ALA A 250 -3.15 10.94 20.54
CA ALA A 250 -4.35 11.22 21.32
C ALA A 250 -5.16 9.95 21.59
N TYR A 251 -5.35 9.10 20.56
CA TYR A 251 -6.05 7.83 20.69
C TYR A 251 -5.35 6.90 21.69
N PHE A 252 -4.03 6.78 21.62
CA PHE A 252 -3.24 5.98 22.57
C PHE A 252 -3.35 6.54 23.99
N GLY A 253 -3.25 7.87 24.16
CA GLY A 253 -3.38 8.52 25.46
C GLY A 253 -4.76 8.32 26.12
N VAL A 254 -5.82 8.14 25.33
CA VAL A 254 -7.18 7.91 25.84
C VAL A 254 -7.49 6.42 26.05
N THR A 255 -7.03 5.55 25.16
CA THR A 255 -7.46 4.14 25.13
C THR A 255 -6.42 3.15 25.68
N GLY A 256 -5.16 3.59 25.85
CA GLY A 256 -4.03 2.70 26.14
C GLY A 256 -3.64 1.76 25.01
N THR A 257 -4.28 1.87 23.83
CA THR A 257 -4.04 0.99 22.67
C THR A 257 -3.73 1.81 21.42
N TYR A 258 -3.10 1.19 20.43
CA TYR A 258 -2.86 1.84 19.13
C TYR A 258 -4.09 1.74 18.22
N LEU A 259 -4.43 2.85 17.55
CA LEU A 259 -5.48 2.85 16.53
C LEU A 259 -5.12 1.89 15.40
N PHE A 260 -3.97 2.16 14.78
CA PHE A 260 -3.30 1.27 13.85
C PHE A 260 -2.33 0.40 14.64
N PHE A 261 -2.47 -0.92 14.54
CA PHE A 261 -1.86 -1.83 15.51
C PHE A 261 -0.32 -1.82 15.51
N ASP A 262 0.31 -1.79 14.35
CA ASP A 262 1.75 -2.02 14.19
C ASP A 262 2.61 -0.75 14.13
N SER A 263 1.98 0.42 14.01
CA SER A 263 2.64 1.72 13.88
C SER A 263 1.62 2.87 13.97
N TYR A 264 2.05 4.09 14.33
CA TYR A 264 1.13 5.25 14.27
C TYR A 264 0.75 5.63 12.83
N ILE A 265 1.63 5.34 11.87
CA ILE A 265 1.39 5.53 10.44
C ILE A 265 1.75 4.23 9.71
N PRO A 266 0.75 3.39 9.36
CA PRO A 266 0.97 2.15 8.62
C PRO A 266 1.79 2.37 7.36
N ILE A 267 2.67 1.42 7.03
CA ILE A 267 3.58 1.55 5.87
C ILE A 267 2.81 1.80 4.57
N ALA A 268 1.68 1.11 4.35
CA ALA A 268 0.87 1.27 3.15
C ALA A 268 0.17 2.63 3.09
N VAL A 269 -0.25 3.17 4.25
CA VAL A 269 -0.77 4.53 4.36
C VAL A 269 0.33 5.54 4.03
N PHE A 270 1.55 5.32 4.54
CA PHE A 270 2.70 6.17 4.27
C PHE A 270 3.12 6.18 2.78
N VAL A 271 3.05 5.03 2.09
CA VAL A 271 3.19 4.96 0.62
C VAL A 271 2.12 5.81 -0.06
N GLY A 272 0.86 5.70 0.38
CA GLY A 272 -0.25 6.55 -0.08
C GLY A 272 0.09 8.04 0.06
N MET A 273 0.64 8.41 1.22
CA MET A 273 0.96 9.79 1.56
C MET A 273 2.07 10.42 0.74
N THR A 274 3.00 9.61 0.26
CA THR A 274 4.24 10.06 -0.39
C THR A 274 4.20 9.87 -1.90
N LEU A 275 3.54 8.82 -2.40
CA LEU A 275 3.64 8.38 -3.79
C LEU A 275 2.30 8.25 -4.54
N LEU A 276 1.15 8.25 -3.85
CA LEU A 276 -0.16 8.10 -4.50
C LEU A 276 -0.85 9.45 -4.73
N PHE A 277 -1.09 10.22 -3.66
CA PHE A 277 -1.93 11.43 -3.76
C PHE A 277 -1.15 12.71 -4.12
N THR A 278 0.17 12.59 -4.32
CA THR A 278 1.10 13.71 -4.56
C THR A 278 1.20 14.12 -6.04
N ASP A 279 0.27 13.71 -6.91
CA ASP A 279 0.26 14.15 -8.31
C ASP A 279 -0.11 15.65 -8.40
N PRO A 280 0.77 16.51 -8.96
CA PRO A 280 0.52 17.95 -9.10
C PRO A 280 -0.75 18.30 -9.90
N SER A 281 -1.17 17.41 -10.81
CA SER A 281 -2.36 17.64 -11.62
C SER A 281 -3.65 17.45 -10.84
N THR A 282 -3.65 16.59 -9.82
CA THR A 282 -4.80 16.23 -8.98
C THR A 282 -4.60 16.65 -7.52
N SER A 283 -3.97 17.80 -7.30
CA SER A 283 -3.77 18.42 -5.99
C SER A 283 -4.07 19.92 -6.01
N PRO A 284 -4.36 20.56 -4.86
CA PRO A 284 -4.57 22.01 -4.79
C PRO A 284 -3.36 22.81 -5.24
N ARG A 285 -3.63 24.02 -5.74
CA ARG A 285 -2.60 24.96 -6.21
C ARG A 285 -2.06 25.81 -5.08
N THR A 286 -2.91 26.18 -4.12
CA THR A 286 -2.53 27.02 -2.99
C THR A 286 -1.82 26.18 -1.92
N GLU A 287 -0.86 26.77 -1.21
CA GLU A 287 -0.15 26.08 -0.13
C GLU A 287 -1.07 25.73 1.04
N SER A 288 -1.99 26.62 1.45
CA SER A 288 -2.97 26.24 2.47
C SER A 288 -3.95 25.18 1.95
N GLY A 289 -4.37 25.25 0.67
CA GLY A 289 -5.18 24.20 0.07
C GLY A 289 -4.49 22.83 0.15
N ARG A 290 -3.18 22.79 -0.09
CA ARG A 290 -2.34 21.58 0.06
C ARG A 290 -2.29 21.08 1.51
N VAL A 291 -2.16 21.98 2.49
CA VAL A 291 -2.22 21.62 3.91
C VAL A 291 -3.58 21.04 4.27
N PHE A 292 -4.69 21.71 3.91
CA PHE A 292 -6.04 21.19 4.18
C PHE A 292 -6.29 19.85 3.47
N PHE A 293 -5.80 19.70 2.25
CA PHE A 293 -5.90 18.42 1.54
C PHE A 293 -5.17 17.30 2.29
N GLY A 294 -3.96 17.56 2.80
CA GLY A 294 -3.24 16.57 3.60
C GLY A 294 -3.93 16.25 4.93
N VAL A 295 -4.43 17.26 5.65
CA VAL A 295 -5.23 17.05 6.87
C VAL A 295 -6.45 16.18 6.57
N LEU A 296 -7.22 16.51 5.53
CA LEU A 296 -8.41 15.75 5.13
C LEU A 296 -8.06 14.33 4.68
N TYR A 297 -6.89 14.12 4.07
CA TYR A 297 -6.41 12.78 3.73
C TYR A 297 -6.07 11.95 4.97
N GLY A 298 -5.36 12.54 5.95
CA GLY A 298 -5.05 11.88 7.22
C GLY A 298 -6.33 11.51 7.97
N MET A 299 -7.23 12.48 8.15
CA MET A 299 -8.54 12.25 8.79
C MET A 299 -9.40 11.25 8.00
N GLY A 300 -9.41 11.33 6.67
CA GLY A 300 -10.15 10.42 5.81
C GLY A 300 -9.64 8.98 5.93
N THR A 301 -8.33 8.77 6.04
CA THR A 301 -7.74 7.45 6.27
C THR A 301 -8.16 6.91 7.64
N ILE A 302 -8.07 7.72 8.70
CA ILE A 302 -8.50 7.34 10.06
C ILE A 302 -9.99 6.99 10.08
N ALA A 303 -10.83 7.84 9.50
CA ALA A 303 -12.28 7.62 9.45
C ALA A 303 -12.60 6.36 8.66
N MET A 304 -11.97 6.15 7.50
CA MET A 304 -12.20 4.98 6.68
C MET A 304 -11.71 3.69 7.35
N PHE A 305 -10.59 3.73 8.06
CA PHE A 305 -10.14 2.61 8.89
C PHE A 305 -11.21 2.22 9.93
N GLY A 306 -11.80 3.21 10.61
CA GLY A 306 -12.91 2.98 11.55
C GLY A 306 -14.15 2.40 10.86
N VAL A 307 -14.59 2.99 9.75
CA VAL A 307 -15.77 2.52 8.99
C VAL A 307 -15.57 1.09 8.49
N LEU A 308 -14.41 0.77 7.91
CA LEU A 308 -14.13 -0.57 7.40
C LEU A 308 -14.15 -1.62 8.51
N ARG A 309 -13.61 -1.30 9.70
CA ARG A 309 -13.72 -2.19 10.86
C ARG A 309 -15.16 -2.39 11.34
N LEU A 310 -16.00 -1.36 11.27
CA LEU A 310 -17.41 -1.46 11.70
C LEU A 310 -18.26 -2.35 10.79
N VAL A 311 -17.81 -2.60 9.55
CA VAL A 311 -18.48 -3.45 8.57
C VAL A 311 -17.69 -4.72 8.25
N ASP A 312 -16.71 -5.07 9.09
CA ASP A 312 -15.81 -6.21 8.93
C ASP A 312 -15.12 -6.30 7.54
N ALA A 313 -14.91 -5.14 6.92
CA ALA A 313 -14.22 -5.04 5.64
C ALA A 313 -12.69 -4.92 5.85
N PRO A 314 -11.87 -5.45 4.92
CA PRO A 314 -10.42 -5.36 5.00
C PRO A 314 -9.95 -3.90 5.10
N THR A 315 -9.29 -3.56 6.21
CA THR A 315 -8.92 -2.18 6.54
C THR A 315 -7.85 -1.60 5.62
N PHE A 316 -7.14 -2.43 4.87
CA PHE A 316 -6.16 -1.95 3.90
C PHE A 316 -6.79 -1.13 2.75
N TYR A 317 -8.11 -0.99 2.62
CA TYR A 317 -8.68 -0.06 1.65
C TYR A 317 -8.71 1.40 2.13
N ASP A 318 -8.44 1.65 3.42
CA ASP A 318 -8.52 2.96 4.10
C ASP A 318 -7.82 4.11 3.39
N LYS A 319 -6.63 3.87 2.84
CA LYS A 319 -5.79 4.85 2.13
C LYS A 319 -6.21 5.13 0.68
N LEU A 320 -7.06 4.28 0.10
CA LEU A 320 -7.46 4.35 -1.31
C LEU A 320 -8.76 5.12 -1.50
N LEU A 321 -9.77 4.80 -0.67
CA LEU A 321 -11.13 5.33 -0.81
C LEU A 321 -11.24 6.86 -0.66
N PRO A 322 -10.47 7.53 0.23
CA PRO A 322 -10.56 8.98 0.36
C PRO A 322 -10.05 9.75 -0.87
N VAL A 323 -9.10 9.20 -1.66
CA VAL A 323 -8.37 9.97 -2.67
C VAL A 323 -9.30 10.56 -3.76
N PRO A 324 -10.22 9.80 -4.39
CA PRO A 324 -11.12 10.36 -5.38
C PRO A 324 -12.06 11.43 -4.80
N ILE A 325 -12.52 11.25 -3.57
CA ILE A 325 -13.36 12.24 -2.88
C ILE A 325 -12.59 13.56 -2.76
N LEU A 326 -11.34 13.50 -2.27
CA LEU A 326 -10.49 14.67 -2.17
C LEU A 326 -10.17 15.29 -3.52
N ASN A 327 -9.99 14.48 -4.57
CA ASN A 327 -9.76 14.98 -5.92
C ASN A 327 -10.92 15.87 -6.41
N MET A 328 -12.17 15.53 -6.09
CA MET A 328 -13.33 16.37 -6.41
C MET A 328 -13.35 17.68 -5.62
N LEU A 329 -12.77 17.71 -4.42
CA LEU A 329 -12.76 18.88 -3.53
C LEU A 329 -11.66 19.89 -3.86
N ILE A 330 -10.69 19.58 -4.74
CA ILE A 330 -9.51 20.43 -4.98
C ILE A 330 -9.87 21.89 -5.30
N GLN A 331 -10.78 22.12 -6.24
CA GLN A 331 -11.16 23.48 -6.63
C GLN A 331 -11.93 24.21 -5.53
N ILE A 332 -12.71 23.48 -4.72
CA ILE A 332 -13.44 24.03 -3.58
C ILE A 332 -12.44 24.46 -2.49
N LEU A 333 -11.42 23.65 -2.21
CA LEU A 333 -10.36 23.99 -1.26
C LEU A 333 -9.59 25.24 -1.72
N ASP A 334 -9.16 25.29 -2.98
CA ASP A 334 -8.46 26.47 -3.53
C ASP A 334 -9.33 27.74 -3.46
N ARG A 335 -10.64 27.65 -3.78
CA ARG A 335 -11.57 28.79 -3.65
C ARG A 335 -11.79 29.19 -2.19
N SER A 336 -11.93 28.23 -1.29
CA SER A 336 -12.21 28.49 0.13
C SER A 336 -11.07 29.23 0.83
N VAL A 337 -9.83 28.99 0.42
CA VAL A 337 -8.64 29.69 0.94
C VAL A 337 -8.45 31.06 0.28
N THR A 338 -8.82 31.23 -0.99
CA THR A 338 -8.56 32.49 -1.71
C THR A 338 -9.66 33.53 -1.51
N THR A 339 -10.93 33.13 -1.58
CA THR A 339 -12.08 34.03 -1.51
C THR A 339 -13.10 33.65 -0.44
N GLY A 340 -12.96 32.48 0.17
CA GLY A 340 -13.92 31.92 1.11
C GLY A 340 -13.53 32.02 2.58
N PRO A 341 -14.14 31.19 3.45
CA PRO A 341 -14.03 31.31 4.90
C PRO A 341 -12.65 30.93 5.45
N LEU A 342 -11.84 30.17 4.70
CA LEU A 342 -10.51 29.74 5.11
C LEU A 342 -9.40 30.75 4.78
N ARG A 343 -9.77 31.94 4.27
CA ARG A 343 -8.83 33.01 3.91
C ARG A 343 -7.95 33.49 5.08
N VAL A 344 -8.45 33.38 6.31
CA VAL A 344 -7.69 33.73 7.53
C VAL A 344 -6.44 32.84 7.69
N VAL A 345 -6.46 31.63 7.13
CA VAL A 345 -5.37 30.64 7.20
C VAL A 345 -4.57 30.62 5.89
N ASP A 346 -4.64 31.70 5.09
CA ASP A 346 -3.88 31.80 3.85
C ASP A 346 -2.38 31.99 4.12
N LEU A 347 -1.62 30.94 3.81
CA LEU A 347 -0.16 30.89 3.94
C LEU A 347 0.55 31.55 2.75
N SER A 348 -0.18 32.13 1.78
CA SER A 348 0.40 32.82 0.62
C SER A 348 1.38 33.93 1.00
N LYS A 349 1.15 34.57 2.16
CA LYS A 349 1.99 35.65 2.70
C LYS A 349 3.19 35.16 3.52
N VAL A 350 3.25 33.88 3.88
CA VAL A 350 4.33 33.32 4.71
C VAL A 350 5.57 33.09 3.85
N GLY A 351 6.71 33.62 4.28
CA GLY A 351 8.00 33.41 3.63
C GLY A 351 8.11 34.04 2.23
N THR A 352 7.34 35.08 1.92
CA THR A 352 7.39 35.80 0.62
C THR A 352 8.74 36.44 0.33
N ALA A 353 9.56 36.69 1.35
CA ALA A 353 10.95 37.13 1.21
C ALA A 353 11.87 36.06 0.59
N LEU A 354 11.46 34.79 0.59
CA LEU A 354 12.21 33.69 0.01
C LEU A 354 11.74 33.37 -1.42
N SER A 355 12.68 33.01 -2.29
CA SER A 355 12.35 32.47 -3.61
C SER A 355 11.55 31.16 -3.48
N ALA A 356 10.75 30.82 -4.50
CA ALA A 356 9.94 29.60 -4.50
C ALA A 356 10.78 28.33 -4.23
N SER A 357 11.99 28.24 -4.77
CA SER A 357 12.90 27.11 -4.52
C SER A 357 13.38 27.06 -3.08
N ARG A 358 13.73 28.20 -2.47
CA ARG A 358 14.14 28.28 -1.06
C ARG A 358 12.99 27.92 -0.11
N ARG A 359 11.76 28.34 -0.43
CA ARG A 359 10.56 27.94 0.34
C ARG A 359 10.36 26.43 0.32
N ARG A 360 10.44 25.79 -0.85
CA ARG A 360 10.33 24.32 -0.96
C ARG A 360 11.43 23.61 -0.17
N LEU A 361 12.67 24.10 -0.26
CA LEU A 361 13.79 23.56 0.51
C LEU A 361 13.53 23.68 2.02
N ALA A 362 13.05 24.84 2.50
CA ALA A 362 12.71 25.04 3.90
C ALA A 362 11.58 24.10 4.37
N THR A 363 10.53 23.92 3.57
CA THR A 363 9.46 22.97 3.88
C THR A 363 9.96 21.54 3.92
N VAL A 364 10.84 21.14 2.98
CA VAL A 364 11.46 19.80 2.99
C VAL A 364 12.37 19.63 4.19
N ALA A 365 13.18 20.62 4.55
CA ALA A 365 14.03 20.58 5.74
C ALA A 365 13.19 20.43 7.02
N MET A 366 12.10 21.19 7.15
CA MET A 366 11.14 21.03 8.24
C MET A 366 10.55 19.61 8.25
N TRP A 367 10.19 19.08 7.07
CA TRP A 367 9.66 17.72 6.96
C TRP A 367 10.69 16.65 7.38
N VAL A 368 11.96 16.82 7.02
CA VAL A 368 13.06 15.95 7.46
C VAL A 368 13.20 15.96 8.98
N LEU A 369 13.20 17.14 9.60
CA LEU A 369 13.30 17.26 11.06
C LEU A 369 12.10 16.61 11.76
N LEU A 370 10.89 16.85 11.28
CA LEU A 370 9.68 16.25 11.83
C LEU A 370 9.65 14.72 11.65
N PHE A 371 9.99 14.22 10.46
CA PHE A 371 10.06 12.78 10.21
C PHE A 371 11.10 12.11 11.09
N ALA A 372 12.29 12.70 11.24
CA ALA A 372 13.31 12.22 12.15
C ALA A 372 12.82 12.20 13.61
N GLY A 373 12.12 13.25 14.05
CA GLY A 373 11.50 13.31 15.38
C GLY A 373 10.44 12.23 15.60
N ILE A 374 9.54 12.02 14.63
CA ILE A 374 8.51 10.96 14.68
C ILE A 374 9.17 9.58 14.71
N ALA A 375 10.19 9.34 13.87
CA ALA A 375 10.91 8.07 13.83
C ALA A 375 11.67 7.80 15.14
N ALA A 376 12.36 8.81 15.69
CA ALA A 376 13.07 8.71 16.96
C ALA A 376 12.13 8.45 18.15
N ALA A 377 10.91 9.01 18.11
CA ALA A 377 9.86 8.73 19.09
C ALA A 377 9.18 7.35 18.89
N GLY A 378 9.64 6.54 17.92
CA GLY A 378 9.06 5.25 17.59
C GLY A 378 7.72 5.34 16.86
N GLY A 379 7.33 6.52 16.36
CA GLY A 379 6.07 6.75 15.65
C GLY A 379 5.97 6.04 14.30
N VAL A 380 7.10 5.86 13.63
CA VAL A 380 7.26 5.12 12.38
C VAL A 380 8.53 4.27 12.44
N GLY A 381 8.64 3.25 11.59
CA GLY A 381 9.80 2.37 11.52
C GLY A 381 9.61 1.04 12.26
N ASP A 382 10.72 0.35 12.51
CA ASP A 382 10.73 -1.08 12.84
C ASP A 382 10.69 -1.38 14.34
N GLY A 383 10.74 -0.36 15.20
CA GLY A 383 10.82 -0.52 16.65
C GLY A 383 9.51 -0.26 17.40
N HIS A 384 8.39 -0.08 16.70
CA HIS A 384 7.13 0.30 17.34
C HIS A 384 6.59 -0.84 18.21
N ARG A 385 6.24 -0.54 19.47
CA ARG A 385 5.86 -1.56 20.48
C ARG A 385 4.64 -2.39 20.08
N GLY A 386 3.69 -1.79 19.36
CA GLY A 386 2.51 -2.48 18.83
C GLY A 386 2.81 -3.58 17.80
N GLN A 387 4.06 -3.72 17.34
CA GLN A 387 4.48 -4.84 16.48
C GLN A 387 4.67 -6.14 17.24
N TRP A 388 4.88 -6.07 18.55
CA TRP A 388 5.36 -7.18 19.35
C TRP A 388 4.27 -7.70 20.29
N VAL A 389 4.18 -9.02 20.38
CA VAL A 389 3.22 -9.75 21.24
C VAL A 389 3.20 -9.26 22.69
N PRO A 390 4.35 -8.99 23.37
CA PRO A 390 4.35 -8.59 24.77
C PRO A 390 3.52 -7.35 25.09
N PHE A 391 3.49 -6.35 24.19
CA PHE A 391 2.66 -5.16 24.40
C PHE A 391 1.17 -5.54 24.52
N TRP A 392 0.68 -6.35 23.58
CA TRP A 392 -0.73 -6.76 23.54
C TRP A 392 -1.09 -7.73 24.66
N GLN A 393 -0.17 -8.60 25.07
CA GLN A 393 -0.36 -9.44 26.25
C GLN A 393 -0.57 -8.63 27.52
N THR A 394 0.31 -7.65 27.80
CA THR A 394 0.19 -6.79 28.98
C THR A 394 -1.10 -5.99 28.94
N THR A 395 -1.41 -5.33 27.83
CA THR A 395 -2.60 -4.48 27.72
C THR A 395 -3.91 -5.28 27.75
N CYS A 396 -3.91 -6.52 27.24
CA CYS A 396 -5.05 -7.45 27.42
C CYS A 396 -5.22 -7.84 28.90
N ALA A 397 -4.13 -8.18 29.59
CA ALA A 397 -4.17 -8.51 31.02
C ALA A 397 -4.63 -7.33 31.91
N GLU A 398 -4.39 -6.09 31.47
CA GLU A 398 -4.89 -4.85 32.10
C GLU A 398 -6.39 -4.59 31.82
N GLY A 399 -7.08 -5.47 31.07
CA GLY A 399 -8.52 -5.43 30.85
C GLY A 399 -8.97 -4.80 29.53
N SER A 400 -8.07 -4.55 28.58
CA SER A 400 -8.45 -4.00 27.27
C SER A 400 -8.97 -5.08 26.32
N GLN A 401 -10.29 -5.11 26.09
CA GLN A 401 -10.91 -6.04 25.14
C GLN A 401 -10.31 -5.93 23.73
N ARG A 402 -10.11 -4.71 23.23
CA ARG A 402 -9.47 -4.47 21.92
C ARG A 402 -8.07 -5.10 21.83
N ALA A 403 -7.31 -5.08 22.93
CA ALA A 403 -6.00 -5.69 22.97
C ALA A 403 -6.09 -7.22 22.97
N CYS A 404 -7.06 -7.81 23.68
CA CYS A 404 -7.31 -9.25 23.67
C CYS A 404 -7.75 -9.74 22.28
N ASP A 405 -8.66 -9.03 21.61
CA ASP A 405 -9.10 -9.37 20.25
C ASP A 405 -7.92 -9.40 19.27
N TYR A 406 -7.07 -8.36 19.31
CA TYR A 406 -5.90 -8.30 18.43
C TYR A 406 -4.81 -9.31 18.82
N LEU A 407 -4.65 -9.59 20.12
CA LEU A 407 -3.73 -10.61 20.61
C LEU A 407 -4.12 -11.99 20.09
N ALA A 408 -5.42 -12.34 20.06
CA ALA A 408 -5.89 -13.59 19.49
C ALA A 408 -5.51 -13.69 18.00
N VAL A 409 -5.77 -12.65 17.22
CA VAL A 409 -5.38 -12.60 15.81
C VAL A 409 -3.86 -12.77 15.64
N GLN A 410 -3.05 -12.12 16.48
CA GLN A 410 -1.58 -12.31 16.45
C GLN A 410 -1.18 -13.75 16.75
N GLN A 411 -1.72 -14.33 17.83
CA GLN A 411 -1.38 -15.70 18.22
C GLN A 411 -1.86 -16.74 17.21
N GLN A 412 -3.02 -16.53 16.58
CA GLN A 412 -3.51 -17.37 15.47
C GLN A 412 -2.55 -17.34 14.29
N ASN A 413 -2.17 -16.14 13.83
CA ASN A 413 -1.22 -15.99 12.74
C ASN A 413 0.16 -16.62 13.03
N LEU A 414 0.58 -16.66 14.31
CA LEU A 414 1.84 -17.29 14.72
C LEU A 414 1.69 -18.81 14.89
N CYS A 415 0.56 -19.27 15.41
CA CYS A 415 0.21 -20.68 15.52
C CYS A 415 0.17 -21.34 14.13
N GLU A 416 -0.52 -20.74 13.15
CA GLU A 416 -0.57 -21.21 11.76
C GLU A 416 0.81 -21.25 11.07
N ARG A 417 1.80 -20.52 11.61
CA ARG A 417 3.20 -20.56 11.14
C ARG A 417 4.03 -21.65 11.81
N GLY A 418 3.42 -22.46 12.67
CA GLY A 418 4.04 -23.60 13.35
C GLY A 418 4.57 -23.29 14.74
N SER A 419 4.11 -22.20 15.40
CA SER A 419 4.49 -21.97 16.80
C SER A 419 3.56 -22.69 17.77
N GLY A 420 4.08 -23.76 18.39
CA GLY A 420 3.35 -24.52 19.41
C GLY A 420 3.06 -23.69 20.65
N TRP A 421 3.99 -22.81 21.04
CA TRP A 421 3.78 -21.85 22.11
C TRP A 421 2.60 -20.91 21.83
N SER A 422 2.53 -20.33 20.62
CA SER A 422 1.41 -19.45 20.25
C SER A 422 0.08 -20.19 20.18
N CYS A 423 0.06 -21.43 19.68
CA CYS A 423 -1.15 -22.26 19.72
C CYS A 423 -1.65 -22.47 21.16
N ASN A 424 -0.72 -22.74 22.10
CA ASN A 424 -1.09 -22.87 23.52
C ASN A 424 -1.68 -21.59 24.10
N GLN A 425 -1.03 -20.45 23.86
CA GLN A 425 -1.50 -19.15 24.34
C GLN A 425 -2.82 -18.72 23.71
N LEU A 426 -3.04 -19.03 22.43
CA LEU A 426 -4.31 -18.78 21.75
C LEU A 426 -5.44 -19.56 22.40
N GLY A 427 -5.28 -20.87 22.64
CA GLY A 427 -6.32 -21.67 23.28
C GLY A 427 -6.67 -21.16 24.69
N ILE A 428 -5.67 -20.73 25.47
CA ILE A 428 -5.91 -20.11 26.79
C ILE A 428 -6.75 -18.84 26.63
N LEU A 429 -6.39 -17.99 25.66
CA LEU A 429 -7.10 -16.74 25.40
C LEU A 429 -8.54 -16.99 24.94
N LEU A 430 -8.75 -17.97 24.06
CA LEU A 430 -10.06 -18.36 23.55
C LEU A 430 -10.98 -18.83 24.68
N VAL A 431 -10.52 -19.71 25.57
CA VAL A 431 -11.35 -20.17 26.70
C VAL A 431 -11.56 -19.07 27.73
N VAL A 432 -10.47 -18.43 28.20
CA VAL A 432 -10.52 -17.55 29.38
C VAL A 432 -11.13 -16.19 29.06
N GLN A 433 -10.84 -15.62 27.89
CA GLN A 433 -11.30 -14.27 27.55
C GLN A 433 -12.46 -14.26 26.56
N MET A 434 -12.57 -15.28 25.69
CA MET A 434 -13.55 -15.28 24.59
C MET A 434 -14.69 -16.29 24.77
N GLY A 435 -14.52 -17.28 25.66
CA GLY A 435 -15.48 -18.34 25.89
C GLY A 435 -15.63 -19.33 24.72
N ASP A 436 -14.63 -19.42 23.84
CA ASP A 436 -14.65 -20.31 22.66
C ASP A 436 -13.86 -21.59 22.93
N GLU A 437 -14.50 -22.56 23.58
CA GLU A 437 -13.89 -23.84 23.92
C GLU A 437 -13.66 -24.74 22.70
N GLU A 438 -14.52 -24.65 21.68
CA GLU A 438 -14.44 -25.48 20.48
C GLU A 438 -13.20 -25.10 19.65
N GLU A 439 -13.02 -23.81 19.38
CA GLU A 439 -11.84 -23.33 18.67
C GLU A 439 -10.57 -23.58 19.50
N ALA A 440 -10.64 -23.44 20.84
CA ALA A 440 -9.53 -23.72 21.74
C ALA A 440 -9.02 -25.18 21.65
N LEU A 441 -9.92 -26.17 21.59
CA LEU A 441 -9.55 -27.58 21.42
C LEU A 441 -8.83 -27.81 20.10
N GLY A 442 -9.29 -27.19 19.02
CA GLY A 442 -8.66 -27.29 17.70
C GLY A 442 -7.23 -26.76 17.71
N VAL A 443 -7.02 -25.56 18.26
CA VAL A 443 -5.68 -24.94 18.29
C VAL A 443 -4.73 -25.66 19.26
N TRP A 444 -5.21 -26.17 20.39
CA TRP A 444 -4.38 -26.99 21.28
C TRP A 444 -4.03 -28.34 20.69
N SER A 445 -4.95 -28.99 19.98
CA SER A 445 -4.66 -30.23 19.25
C SER A 445 -3.56 -30.01 18.21
N TYR A 446 -3.63 -28.90 17.48
CA TYR A 446 -2.57 -28.55 16.53
C TYR A 446 -1.24 -28.23 17.23
N GLY A 447 -1.25 -27.44 18.31
CA GLY A 447 -0.05 -27.18 19.12
C GLY A 447 0.58 -28.46 19.70
N CYS A 448 -0.25 -29.44 20.09
CA CYS A 448 0.20 -30.75 20.52
C CYS A 448 0.87 -31.55 19.39
N SER A 449 0.31 -31.49 18.17
CA SER A 449 0.91 -32.11 16.98
C SER A 449 2.27 -31.49 16.59
N LEU A 450 2.52 -30.23 16.99
CA LEU A 450 3.81 -29.54 16.86
C LEU A 450 4.81 -29.93 17.98
N GLY A 451 4.40 -30.79 18.92
CA GLY A 451 5.24 -31.28 20.02
C GLY A 451 5.25 -30.39 21.26
N PHE A 452 4.33 -29.43 21.40
CA PHE A 452 4.28 -28.54 22.56
C PHE A 452 3.44 -29.14 23.69
N SER A 453 4.11 -29.71 24.71
CA SER A 453 3.48 -30.50 25.78
C SER A 453 2.34 -29.79 26.52
N ALA A 454 2.50 -28.50 26.85
CA ALA A 454 1.47 -27.74 27.55
C ALA A 454 0.15 -27.64 26.75
N ALA A 455 0.22 -27.65 25.41
CA ALA A 455 -0.98 -27.67 24.57
C ALA A 455 -1.70 -29.02 24.68
N CYS A 456 -0.97 -30.14 24.68
CA CYS A 456 -1.54 -31.47 24.91
C CYS A 456 -2.24 -31.55 26.28
N ASP A 457 -1.58 -31.06 27.33
CA ASP A 457 -2.11 -31.05 28.69
C ASP A 457 -3.38 -30.20 28.79
N ASN A 458 -3.41 -29.03 28.13
CA ASN A 458 -4.57 -28.14 28.17
C ASN A 458 -5.77 -28.70 27.40
N ALA A 459 -5.55 -29.35 26.26
CA ALA A 459 -6.62 -30.07 25.56
C ALA A 459 -7.25 -31.13 26.48
N ALA A 460 -6.43 -31.97 27.12
CA ALA A 460 -6.91 -33.00 28.04
C ALA A 460 -7.62 -32.41 29.27
N ARG A 461 -7.14 -31.28 29.79
CA ARG A 461 -7.76 -30.55 30.91
C ARG A 461 -9.14 -29.99 30.55
N LEU A 462 -9.30 -29.47 29.34
CA LEU A 462 -10.58 -28.93 28.89
C LEU A 462 -11.62 -30.04 28.71
N GLU A 463 -11.23 -31.19 28.16
CA GLU A 463 -12.11 -32.36 28.02
C GLU A 463 -12.69 -32.85 29.36
N VAL A 464 -11.95 -32.69 30.46
CA VAL A 464 -12.41 -33.03 31.83
C VAL A 464 -13.03 -31.85 32.58
N GLY A 465 -13.29 -30.72 31.90
CA GLY A 465 -13.97 -29.55 32.46
C GLY A 465 -13.12 -28.67 33.38
N SER A 466 -11.78 -28.68 33.24
CA SER A 466 -10.90 -27.77 33.98
C SER A 466 -11.09 -26.33 33.54
N THR A 467 -11.05 -25.40 34.50
CA THR A 467 -11.02 -23.95 34.24
C THR A 467 -9.61 -23.36 34.42
N THR A 468 -8.60 -24.20 34.61
CA THR A 468 -7.20 -23.78 34.82
C THR A 468 -6.27 -24.46 33.83
N PHE A 469 -5.49 -23.64 33.12
CA PHE A 469 -4.65 -24.06 32.01
C PHE A 469 -3.18 -23.69 32.24
N ALA A 470 -2.28 -24.55 31.78
CA ALA A 470 -0.84 -24.38 31.92
C ALA A 470 -0.27 -23.47 30.82
N SER A 471 0.53 -22.50 31.22
CA SER A 471 1.45 -21.78 30.33
C SER A 471 2.87 -22.32 30.50
N ALA A 472 3.65 -22.33 29.43
CA ALA A 472 5.06 -22.68 29.43
C ALA A 472 5.89 -21.56 28.77
N GLY A 473 7.21 -21.58 29.02
CA GLY A 473 8.14 -20.65 28.38
C GLY A 473 8.24 -20.86 26.87
N LEU A 474 8.78 -19.87 26.16
CA LEU A 474 9.07 -19.97 24.72
C LEU A 474 10.13 -21.05 24.49
N ALA A 475 9.81 -22.04 23.65
CA ALA A 475 10.82 -23.00 23.19
C ALA A 475 11.78 -22.30 22.21
N PRO A 476 13.06 -22.72 22.12
CA PRO A 476 14.00 -22.15 21.16
C PRO A 476 13.50 -22.22 19.70
N SER A 477 12.75 -23.26 19.34
CA SER A 477 12.13 -23.42 18.02
C SER A 477 11.01 -22.41 17.74
N ASP A 478 10.33 -21.92 18.77
CA ASP A 478 9.28 -20.90 18.66
C ASP A 478 9.85 -19.48 18.52
N LEU A 479 11.07 -19.22 19.03
CA LEU A 479 11.64 -17.88 19.07
C LEU A 479 11.66 -17.19 17.69
N PRO A 480 12.20 -17.78 16.60
CA PRO A 480 12.20 -17.09 15.30
C PRO A 480 10.80 -16.80 14.74
N ILE A 481 9.80 -17.61 15.13
CA ILE A 481 8.41 -17.48 14.69
C ILE A 481 7.75 -16.35 15.47
N VAL A 482 7.78 -16.42 16.80
CA VAL A 482 7.08 -15.49 17.70
C VAL A 482 7.74 -14.11 17.69
N LEU A 483 9.07 -14.05 17.68
CA LEU A 483 9.78 -12.77 17.72
C LEU A 483 9.50 -11.94 16.48
N ARG A 484 9.12 -12.54 15.35
CA ARG A 484 8.82 -11.85 14.10
C ARG A 484 7.80 -10.71 14.25
N GLY A 485 6.82 -10.84 15.14
CA GLY A 485 5.71 -9.88 15.25
C GLY A 485 5.05 -9.63 13.89
N SER A 486 4.80 -8.36 13.56
CA SER A 486 4.26 -7.95 12.25
C SER A 486 5.31 -7.79 11.13
N LYS A 487 6.59 -8.08 11.38
CA LYS A 487 7.69 -7.90 10.41
C LYS A 487 7.90 -9.13 9.51
N GLY A 488 8.99 -9.15 8.73
CA GLY A 488 9.43 -10.29 7.93
C GLY A 488 10.06 -11.41 8.77
N PRO A 489 10.29 -12.61 8.20
CA PRO A 489 10.89 -13.74 8.92
C PRO A 489 12.20 -13.36 9.63
N VAL A 490 12.36 -13.79 10.88
CA VAL A 490 13.62 -13.67 11.61
C VAL A 490 14.59 -14.70 11.04
N ARG A 491 15.76 -14.22 10.58
CA ARG A 491 16.82 -15.09 9.99
C ARG A 491 17.84 -15.57 11.00
N GLU A 492 17.87 -14.96 12.18
CA GLU A 492 18.75 -15.38 13.27
C GLU A 492 18.41 -16.81 13.71
N GLN A 493 19.43 -17.62 13.93
CA GLN A 493 19.33 -19.01 14.36
C GLN A 493 20.08 -19.25 15.67
N ASP A 494 21.03 -18.38 16.02
CA ASP A 494 21.72 -18.46 17.30
C ASP A 494 20.76 -18.15 18.44
N THR A 495 20.66 -19.08 19.38
CA THR A 495 19.67 -18.99 20.47
C THR A 495 19.98 -17.84 21.42
N ALA A 496 21.27 -17.54 21.68
CA ALA A 496 21.64 -16.42 22.54
C ALA A 496 21.28 -15.07 21.88
N ALA A 497 21.57 -14.91 20.59
CA ALA A 497 21.17 -13.74 19.81
C ALA A 497 19.64 -13.58 19.75
N LEU A 498 18.89 -14.68 19.64
CA LEU A 498 17.42 -14.65 19.69
C LEU A 498 16.89 -14.17 21.04
N TYR A 499 17.54 -14.50 22.17
CA TYR A 499 17.14 -13.97 23.47
C TYR A 499 17.46 -12.48 23.64
N VAL A 500 18.59 -12.00 23.12
CA VAL A 500 18.88 -10.56 23.06
C VAL A 500 17.80 -9.84 22.25
N LEU A 501 17.47 -10.39 21.08
CA LEU A 501 16.40 -9.86 20.23
C LEU A 501 15.03 -9.91 20.91
N ALA A 502 14.75 -10.96 21.68
CA ALA A 502 13.53 -11.05 22.48
C ALA A 502 13.45 -9.92 23.51
N CYS A 503 14.55 -9.66 24.22
CA CYS A 503 14.63 -8.57 25.17
C CYS A 503 14.39 -7.20 24.50
N GLU A 504 15.01 -6.94 23.34
CA GLU A 504 14.77 -5.73 22.54
C GLU A 504 13.31 -5.56 22.12
N ARG A 505 12.59 -6.68 21.92
CA ARG A 505 11.16 -6.73 21.52
C ARG A 505 10.20 -6.79 22.71
N GLY A 506 10.69 -6.54 23.93
CA GLY A 506 9.88 -6.41 25.13
C GLY A 506 9.59 -7.71 25.87
N TRP A 507 10.26 -8.81 25.52
CA TRP A 507 10.20 -10.06 26.29
C TRP A 507 11.10 -9.96 27.52
N THR A 508 10.59 -9.37 28.60
CA THR A 508 11.37 -9.11 29.82
C THR A 508 11.92 -10.38 30.46
N SER A 509 11.23 -11.52 30.33
CA SER A 509 11.69 -12.83 30.80
C SER A 509 12.94 -13.35 30.09
N ALA A 510 13.27 -12.81 28.91
CA ALA A 510 14.47 -13.14 28.14
C ALA A 510 15.64 -12.18 28.42
N CYS A 511 15.41 -11.08 29.14
CA CYS A 511 16.44 -10.09 29.43
C CYS A 511 17.40 -10.61 30.52
N GLY A 512 18.65 -10.86 30.16
CA GLY A 512 19.71 -11.28 31.11
C GLY A 512 19.93 -12.79 31.23
N SER A 513 19.21 -13.61 30.48
CA SER A 513 19.46 -15.05 30.40
C SER A 513 20.57 -15.35 29.39
N SER A 514 21.82 -15.44 29.85
CA SER A 514 22.78 -16.34 29.20
C SER A 514 22.28 -17.75 29.47
N PHE A 515 21.87 -18.49 28.44
CA PHE A 515 21.53 -19.90 28.62
C PHE A 515 22.77 -20.63 29.14
N VAL A 516 22.66 -21.23 30.32
CA VAL A 516 23.64 -22.21 30.80
C VAL A 516 23.34 -23.48 30.01
N ASP A 517 24.32 -23.98 29.25
CA ASP A 517 24.21 -25.25 28.52
C ASP A 517 23.59 -26.32 29.43
N PRO A 518 22.69 -27.18 28.91
CA PRO A 518 22.44 -28.44 29.60
C PRO A 518 23.78 -29.17 29.55
N ALA A 519 24.38 -29.40 30.73
CA ALA A 519 25.56 -30.24 30.85
C ALA A 519 25.32 -31.59 30.11
N PRO A 520 26.37 -32.16 29.49
CA PRO A 520 26.29 -33.18 28.44
C PRO A 520 25.51 -34.45 28.80
#